data_AF-A0A2S6SCD3-F1
#
_entry.id   AF-A0A2S6SCD3-F1
#
_cell.length_a   1.000
_cell.length_b   1.000
_cell.length_c   1.000
_cell.angle_alpha   90.00
_cell.angle_beta   90.00
_cell.angle_gamma   90.00
#
_symmetry.space_group_name_H-M   'P 1'
#
loop_
_entity.id
_entity.type
_entity.pdbx_description
1 polymer ?
#
loop_
_entity_poly.entity_id
_entity_poly.type
_entity_poly.pdbx_seq_one_letter_code
_entity_poly.pdbx_strand_id
1 'polypeptide(L)' 'TLSVNPGNYLENNLKQEIKKIQNSNEIELLAIGIGHDVSRYYNKAITITDVDQLGEVLLTQLSNIFEMDNNKKNKIMH' A
#
# COMPACT_ATOMS: atom_id res chain seq x y z
N THR A 1 8.80 -24.35 27.36
CA THR A 1 7.71 -24.09 26.40
C THR A 1 8.14 -23.03 25.42
N LEU A 2 7.55 -23.07 24.23
CA LEU A 2 7.63 -22.12 23.13
C LEU A 2 8.90 -22.14 22.28
N SER A 3 8.72 -22.71 21.10
CA SER A 3 9.46 -22.46 19.88
C SER A 3 9.94 -21.01 19.81
N VAL A 4 11.25 -20.85 19.84
CA VAL A 4 11.92 -19.58 19.54
C VAL A 4 11.58 -19.23 18.09
N ASN A 5 10.73 -18.22 17.89
CA ASN A 5 10.41 -17.75 16.55
C ASN A 5 11.71 -17.23 15.90
N PRO A 6 11.97 -17.55 14.62
CA PRO A 6 13.07 -16.95 13.87
C PRO A 6 12.99 -15.42 13.91
N GLY A 7 14.13 -14.72 13.96
CA GLY A 7 14.17 -13.25 14.10
C GLY A 7 13.44 -12.48 12.98
N ASN A 8 13.17 -13.12 11.84
CA ASN A 8 12.44 -12.55 10.69
C ASN A 8 10.98 -13.01 10.60
N TYR A 9 10.45 -13.71 11.62
CA TYR A 9 9.09 -14.28 11.57
C TYR A 9 8.03 -13.21 11.26
N LEU A 10 8.06 -12.09 11.99
CA LEU A 10 7.08 -11.00 11.80
C LEU A 10 7.24 -10.30 10.45
N GLU A 11 8.48 -10.10 10.00
CA GLU A 11 8.76 -9.48 8.70
C GLU A 11 8.21 -10.35 7.55
N ASN A 12 8.44 -11.66 7.62
CA ASN A 12 7.95 -12.60 6.62
C ASN A 12 6.43 -12.69 6.64
N ASN A 13 5.83 -12.76 7.82
CA ASN A 13 4.38 -12.76 7.98
C ASN A 13 3.76 -11.48 7.37
N LEU A 14 4.31 -10.31 7.70
CA LEU A 14 3.83 -9.04 7.17
C LEU A 14 3.91 -8.99 5.63
N LYS A 15 5.04 -9.40 5.04
CA LYS A 15 5.19 -9.49 3.58
C LYS A 15 4.17 -10.44 2.95
N GLN A 16 3.90 -11.58 3.59
CA GLN A 16 2.92 -12.54 3.10
C GLN A 16 1.50 -11.99 3.13
N GLU A 17 1.09 -11.36 4.24
CA GLU A 17 -0.25 -10.77 4.36
C GLU A 17 -0.46 -9.60 3.39
N ILE A 18 0.54 -8.71 3.24
CA ILE A 18 0.48 -7.64 2.24
C ILE A 18 0.34 -8.22 0.83
N LYS A 19 1.16 -9.22 0.49
CA LYS A 19 1.09 -9.87 -0.83
C LYS A 19 -0.28 -10.53 -1.08
N LYS A 20 -0.90 -11.15 -0.07
CA LYS A 20 -2.25 -11.70 -0.18
C LYS A 20 -3.27 -10.61 -0.53
N ILE A 21 -3.23 -9.48 0.17
CA ILE A 21 -4.13 -8.34 -0.07
C ILE A 21 -3.91 -7.76 -1.48
N GLN A 22 -2.66 -7.55 -1.87
CA GLN A 22 -2.30 -6.98 -3.18
C GLN A 22 -2.67 -7.85 -4.37
N ASN A 23 -2.75 -9.17 -4.18
CA ASN A 23 -3.16 -10.10 -5.23
C ASN A 23 -4.69 -10.14 -5.41
N SER A 24 -5.47 -9.45 -4.56
CA SER A 24 -6.92 -9.33 -4.74
C SER A 24 -7.22 -8.33 -5.83
N ASN A 25 -7.98 -8.74 -6.85
CA ASN A 25 -8.39 -7.87 -7.96
C ASN A 25 -9.39 -6.77 -7.53
N GLU A 26 -10.00 -6.91 -6.35
CA GLU A 26 -11.01 -5.98 -5.84
C GLU A 26 -10.41 -4.92 -4.89
N ILE A 27 -9.14 -5.05 -4.53
CA ILE A 27 -8.50 -4.19 -3.53
C ILE A 27 -7.31 -3.47 -4.16
N GLU A 28 -7.33 -2.14 -4.08
CA GLU A 28 -6.18 -1.31 -4.38
C GLU A 28 -5.47 -0.91 -3.07
N LEU A 29 -4.24 -1.38 -2.89
CA LEU A 29 -3.46 -1.15 -1.67
C LEU A 29 -2.34 -0.13 -1.91
N LEU A 30 -2.33 0.93 -1.11
CA LEU A 30 -1.32 1.99 -1.07
C LEU A 30 -0.86 2.21 0.37
N ALA A 31 0.45 2.38 0.58
CA ALA A 31 1.02 2.71 1.89
C ALA A 31 1.59 4.13 1.93
N ILE A 32 1.39 4.81 3.06
CA ILE A 32 2.03 6.10 3.37
C ILE A 32 2.88 5.92 4.63
N GLY A 33 4.20 5.97 4.46
CA GLY A 33 5.17 5.94 5.56
C GLY A 33 5.53 7.35 6.00
N ILE A 34 5.46 7.65 7.29
CA ILE A 34 5.88 8.95 7.84
C ILE A 34 7.25 8.79 8.48
N GLY A 35 8.26 9.46 7.95
CA GLY A 35 9.64 9.40 8.43
C GLY A 35 10.35 8.06 8.22
N HIS A 36 9.74 7.12 7.49
CA HIS A 36 10.33 5.82 7.19
C HIS A 36 9.87 5.28 5.83
N ASP A 37 10.80 4.64 5.13
CA ASP A 37 10.53 4.02 3.83
C ASP A 37 9.75 2.70 3.99
N VAL A 38 8.55 2.65 3.41
CA VAL A 38 7.67 1.48 3.41
C VAL A 38 7.65 0.72 2.08
N SER A 39 8.40 1.18 1.07
CA SER A 39 8.47 0.55 -0.26
C SER A 39 9.04 -0.87 -0.24
N ARG A 40 9.75 -1.24 0.84
CA ARG A 40 10.21 -2.62 1.09
C ARG A 40 9.07 -3.64 1.19
N TYR A 41 7.88 -3.20 1.59
CA TYR A 41 6.74 -4.08 1.87
C TYR A 41 5.59 -3.90 0.89
N TYR A 42 5.41 -2.69 0.34
CA TYR A 42 4.27 -2.33 -0.49
C TYR A 42 4.70 -1.92 -1.90
N ASN A 43 4.00 -2.42 -2.92
CA ASN A 43 4.29 -2.10 -4.33
C ASN A 43 3.95 -0.64 -4.67
N LYS A 44 2.90 -0.10 -4.05
CA LYS A 44 2.55 1.32 -4.13
C LYS A 44 2.78 1.91 -2.74
N ALA A 45 3.79 2.77 -2.64
CA ALA A 45 4.24 3.34 -1.39
C ALA A 45 4.65 4.80 -1.59
N ILE A 46 4.34 5.63 -0.62
CA ILE A 46 4.80 7.02 -0.53
C ILE A 46 5.41 7.21 0.85
N THR A 47 6.52 7.92 0.89
CA THR A 47 7.13 8.34 2.16
C THR A 47 7.01 9.85 2.28
N ILE A 48 6.42 10.31 3.37
CA ILE A 48 6.40 11.72 3.74
C ILE A 48 7.33 11.94 4.93
N THR A 49 7.88 13.14 5.03
CA THR A 49 8.81 13.47 6.13
C THR A 49 8.07 13.87 7.41
N ASP A 50 6.89 14.46 7.27
CA ASP A 50 6.12 15.04 8.38
C ASP A 50 4.61 14.73 8.23
N VAL A 51 3.91 14.66 9.36
CA VAL A 51 2.46 14.41 9.42
C VAL A 51 1.64 15.55 8.81
N ASP A 52 2.16 16.77 8.81
CA ASP A 52 1.46 17.92 8.22
C ASP A 52 1.22 17.75 6.71
N GLN A 53 2.07 16.95 6.03
CA GLN A 53 1.92 16.61 4.61
C GLN A 53 0.87 15.52 4.36
N LEU A 54 0.39 14.83 5.40
CA LEU A 54 -0.49 13.67 5.26
C LEU A 54 -1.81 14.04 4.58
N GLY A 55 -2.40 15.18 4.94
CA GLY A 55 -3.69 15.61 4.38
C GLY A 55 -3.62 15.84 2.87
N GLU A 56 -2.59 16.54 2.41
CA GLU A 56 -2.35 16.80 0.99
C GLU A 56 -2.13 15.50 0.23
N VAL A 57 -1.22 14.64 0.73
CA VAL A 57 -0.91 13.36 0.08
C VAL A 57 -2.14 12.45 0.03
N LEU A 58 -2.90 12.33 1.11
CA LEU A 58 -4.13 11.53 1.11
C LEU A 58 -5.10 11.99 0.03
N LEU A 59 -5.31 13.30 -0.11
CA LEU A 59 -6.24 13.85 -1.11
C LEU A 59 -5.75 13.58 -2.53
N THR A 60 -4.47 13.81 -2.82
CA THR A 60 -3.88 13.53 -4.14
C THR A 60 -4.00 12.05 -4.51
N GLN A 61 -3.70 11.15 -3.57
CA GLN A 61 -3.74 9.71 -3.84
C GLN A 61 -5.17 9.21 -4.03
N LEU A 62 -6.12 9.75 -3.26
CA LEU A 62 -7.54 9.44 -3.43
C LEU A 62 -8.04 9.90 -4.82
N SER A 63 -7.69 11.12 -5.24
CA SER A 63 -8.01 11.62 -6.58
C SER A 63 -7.46 10.72 -7.69
N ASN A 64 -6.20 10.27 -7.56
CA ASN A 64 -5.57 9.37 -8.53
C ASN A 64 -6.32 8.03 -8.67
N ILE A 65 -6.78 7.45 -7.55
CA ILE A 65 -7.55 6.19 -7.57
C ILE A 65 -8.85 6.37 -8.36
N PHE A 66 -9.57 7.47 -8.12
CA PHE A 66 -10.81 7.76 -8.85
C PHE A 66 -10.58 8.00 -10.35
N GLU A 67 -9.51 8.69 -10.73
CA GLU A 67 -9.15 8.88 -12.14
C GLU A 67 -8.80 7.56 -12.84
N MET A 68 -8.05 6.68 -12.18
CA MET A 68 -7.71 5.35 -12.69
C MET A 68 -8.95 4.49 -12.94
N ASP A 69 -9.93 4.52 -12.04
CA ASP A 69 -11.18 3.78 -12.20
C ASP A 69 -12.04 4.31 -13.34
N ASN A 70 -12.11 5.62 -13.54
CA ASN A 70 -12.79 6.22 -14.68
C ASN A 70 -12.12 5.81 -16.01
N ASN A 71 -10.79 5.76 -16.05
CA ASN A 71 -10.05 5.33 -17.24
C ASN A 71 -10.22 3.83 -17.53
N LYS A 72 -10.28 2.97 -16.50
CA LYS A 72 -10.62 1.54 -16.67
C LYS A 72 -12.01 1.36 -17.26
N LYS A 73 -13.02 2.08 -16.77
CA LYS A 73 -14.39 2.02 -17.30
C LYS A 73 -14.43 2.41 -18.78
N ASN A 74 -13.80 3.51 -19.16
CA ASN A 74 -13.79 3.99 -20.53
C ASN A 74 -13.12 2.99 -21.50
N LYS A 75 -12.12 2.23 -21.04
CA LYS A 75 -11.44 1.21 -21.85
C LYS A 75 -12.26 -0.06 -22.08
N ILE A 76 -13.24 -0.36 -21.23
CA ILE A 76 -14.12 -1.55 -21.35
C ILE A 76 -15.34 -1.24 -22.24
N MET A 77 -15.68 0.05 -22.41
CA MET A 77 -16.83 0.50 -23.21
C MET A 77 -16.53 0.67 -24.71
N HIS A 78 -15.30 0.39 -25.15
CA HIS A 78 -14.85 0.44 -26.54
C HIS A 78 -14.38 -0.92 -27.03
#